data_AF-A0A174LFV4-F1
#
_entry.id   AF-A0A174LFV4-F1
#
_cell.length_a   1.000
_cell.length_b   1.000
_cell.length_c   1.000
_cell.angle_alpha   90.00
_cell.angle_beta   90.00
_cell.angle_gamma   90.00
#
_symmetry.space_group_name_H-M   'P 1'
#
loop_
_entity.id
_entity.type
_entity.pdbx_description
1 polymer ?
#
loop_
_entity_poly.entity_id
_entity_poly.type
_entity_poly.pdbx_seq_one_letter_code
_entity_poly.pdbx_strand_id
1 'polypeptide(L)'
;MANDSTQNCVQCIKPSKYKDASGKYNKKYLLNKDGFVFLAFGFTGKEADAWKWKYIDAFNRMERLVYEKNTAAYQIADQEERTTRRAEMDVIKKFVEYARAQGSTHADHYYSNYTRLAYKSVGITDKTTAAGSQLDDLSLVEHLIAHTLRTGMAAGRNYKDIYQDCKNRLEAMRYIQCTA
;
A
#
# COMPACT_ATOMS: atom_id res chain seq x y z
N MET A 1 8.99 2.78 30.96
CA MET A 1 9.77 3.85 31.63
C MET A 1 9.14 5.16 31.24
N ALA A 2 8.75 6.00 32.20
CA ALA A 2 8.03 7.24 31.91
C ALA A 2 8.95 8.16 31.09
N ASN A 3 8.50 8.54 29.91
CA ASN A 3 9.21 9.43 28.99
C ASN A 3 9.15 10.85 29.58
N ASP A 4 10.14 11.23 30.40
CA ASP A 4 10.17 12.54 31.05
C ASP A 4 10.27 13.62 29.98
N SER A 5 9.26 14.49 29.91
CA SER A 5 9.18 15.62 28.99
C SER A 5 10.43 16.50 29.06
N THR A 6 11.07 16.58 30.23
CA THR A 6 12.30 17.33 30.45
C THR A 6 13.48 16.73 29.68
N GLN A 7 13.61 15.40 29.71
CA GLN A 7 14.65 14.67 28.98
C GLN A 7 14.48 14.81 27.47
N ASN A 8 13.24 14.83 26.98
CA ASN A 8 12.94 15.01 25.56
C ASN A 8 13.14 16.45 25.06
N CYS A 9 13.00 17.45 25.92
CA CYS A 9 13.29 18.83 25.53
C CYS A 9 14.80 19.10 25.38
N VAL A 10 15.64 18.45 26.19
CA VAL A 10 17.10 18.65 26.18
C VAL A 10 17.72 18.20 24.85
N GLN A 11 17.26 17.09 24.27
CA GLN A 11 17.73 16.60 22.97
C GLN A 11 17.36 17.51 21.79
N CYS A 12 16.40 18.42 21.97
CA CYS A 12 15.93 19.31 20.91
C CYS A 12 16.67 20.65 20.86
N ILE A 13 17.50 20.96 21.85
CA ILE A 13 18.13 22.27 22.03
C ILE A 13 19.66 22.15 21.94
N LYS A 14 20.28 22.88 21.02
CA LYS A 14 21.74 22.96 20.89
C LYS A 14 22.25 24.36 21.24
N PRO A 15 23.15 24.53 22.22
CA PRO A 15 23.72 25.84 22.55
C PRO A 15 24.62 26.35 21.42
N SER A 16 24.58 27.65 21.16
CA SER A 16 25.39 28.34 20.17
C SER A 16 25.60 29.81 20.56
N LYS A 17 26.28 30.58 19.70
CA LYS A 17 26.53 32.02 19.91
C LYS A 17 26.30 32.79 18.61
N TYR A 18 25.98 34.07 18.72
CA TYR A 18 25.98 35.00 17.59
C TYR A 18 26.75 36.26 17.95
N LYS A 19 27.29 36.93 16.93
CA LYS A 19 27.94 38.23 17.06
C LYS A 19 26.92 39.32 16.74
N ASP A 20 26.72 40.26 17.64
CA ASP A 20 25.84 41.41 17.40
C ASP A 20 26.56 42.54 16.63
N ALA A 21 25.83 43.61 16.31
CA ALA A 21 26.36 44.76 15.59
C ALA A 21 27.49 45.50 16.33
N SER A 22 27.55 45.38 17.67
CA SER A 22 28.65 45.94 18.48
C SER A 22 29.91 45.06 18.46
N GLY A 23 29.82 43.87 17.86
CA GLY A 23 30.89 42.89 17.79
C GLY A 23 30.95 41.95 19.00
N LYS A 24 30.03 42.07 19.95
CA LYS A 24 29.95 41.23 21.15
C LYS A 24 29.29 39.89 20.82
N TYR A 25 29.81 38.81 21.42
CA TYR A 25 29.20 37.48 21.32
C TYR A 25 28.12 37.28 22.38
N ASN A 26 26.91 36.94 21.94
CA ASN A 26 25.76 36.62 22.78
C ASN A 26 25.34 35.15 22.64
N LYS A 27 24.73 34.60 23.69
CA LYS A 27 24.20 33.23 23.68
C LYS A 27 23.01 33.14 22.73
N LYS A 28 22.90 32.04 21.99
CA LYS A 28 21.69 31.61 21.29
C LYS A 28 21.51 30.11 21.42
N TYR A 29 20.32 29.63 21.09
CA TYR A 29 20.01 28.20 21.07
C TYR A 29 19.39 27.84 19.73
N LEU A 30 19.85 26.74 19.15
CA LEU A 30 19.27 26.17 17.93
C LEU A 30 18.28 25.08 18.33
N LEU A 31 17.14 25.07 17.65
CA LEU A 31 16.09 24.08 17.85
C LEU A 31 16.03 23.16 16.64
N ASN A 32 15.81 21.86 16.88
CA ASN A 32 15.37 20.96 15.83
C ASN A 32 13.85 21.12 15.59
N LYS A 33 13.32 20.45 14.56
CA LYS A 33 11.90 20.49 14.19
C LYS A 33 10.99 20.20 15.39
N ASP A 34 11.28 19.14 16.12
CA ASP A 34 10.46 18.67 17.24
C ASP A 34 10.44 19.71 18.38
N GLY A 35 11.58 20.31 18.71
CA GLY A 35 11.67 21.38 19.69
C GLY A 35 10.91 22.64 19.28
N PHE A 36 10.97 23.00 18.00
CA PHE A 36 10.18 24.11 17.46
C PHE A 36 8.67 23.82 17.58
N VAL A 37 8.21 22.65 17.12
CA VAL A 37 6.80 22.25 17.16
C VAL A 37 6.29 22.20 18.61
N PHE A 38 7.09 21.66 19.53
CA PHE A 38 6.76 21.61 20.94
C PHE A 38 6.52 23.01 21.54
N LEU A 39 7.36 23.99 21.19
CA LEU A 39 7.24 25.38 21.64
C LEU A 39 6.10 26.13 20.92
N ALA A 40 5.92 25.89 19.62
CA ALA A 40 4.93 26.59 18.80
C ALA A 40 3.48 26.36 19.25
N PHE A 41 3.18 25.21 19.87
CA PHE A 41 1.82 24.90 20.34
C PHE A 41 1.30 25.79 21.48
N GLY A 42 2.15 26.55 22.18
CA GLY A 42 1.72 27.56 23.15
C GLY A 42 1.04 27.06 24.45
N PHE A 43 0.61 25.79 24.52
CA PHE A 43 0.05 25.19 25.73
C PHE A 43 1.14 24.84 26.75
N THR A 44 0.83 24.88 28.05
CA THR A 44 1.79 24.57 29.13
C THR A 44 1.18 23.63 30.17
N GLY A 45 2.00 22.78 30.78
CA GLY A 45 1.59 21.86 31.85
C GLY A 45 1.88 20.40 31.51
N LYS A 46 1.98 19.55 32.53
CA LYS A 46 2.46 18.16 32.38
C LYS A 46 1.64 17.34 31.37
N GLU A 47 0.33 17.51 31.36
CA GLU A 47 -0.57 16.81 30.42
C GLU A 47 -0.41 17.34 29.00
N ALA A 48 -0.28 18.67 28.85
CA ALA A 48 -0.03 19.31 27.57
C ALA A 48 1.31 18.84 26.99
N ASP A 49 2.36 18.76 27.80
CA ASP A 49 3.69 18.29 27.38
C ASP A 49 3.62 16.84 26.89
N ALA A 50 2.95 15.96 27.64
CA ALA A 50 2.76 14.56 27.25
C ALA A 50 1.97 14.43 25.93
N TRP A 51 0.93 15.25 25.75
CA TRP A 51 0.16 15.27 24.51
C TRP A 51 0.99 15.77 23.32
N LYS A 52 1.76 16.85 23.48
CA LYS A 52 2.62 17.40 22.42
C LYS A 52 3.65 16.38 21.93
N TRP A 53 4.27 15.65 22.84
CA TRP A 53 5.21 14.58 22.46
C TRP A 53 4.52 13.45 21.69
N LYS A 54 3.31 13.02 22.11
CA LYS A 54 2.51 12.05 21.35
C LYS A 54 2.19 12.55 19.94
N TYR A 55 1.84 13.83 19.80
CA TYR A 55 1.58 14.44 18.50
C TYR A 55 2.84 14.43 17.63
N ILE A 56 3.97 14.90 18.16
CA ILE A 56 5.26 14.93 17.45
C ILE A 56 5.65 13.52 16.97
N ASP A 57 5.51 12.51 17.84
CA ASP A 57 5.80 11.12 17.47
C ASP A 57 4.89 10.61 16.36
N ALA A 58 3.59 10.90 16.42
CA ALA A 58 2.63 10.52 15.38
C ALA A 58 2.94 11.23 14.05
N PHE A 59 3.26 12.51 14.10
CA PHE A 59 3.64 13.29 12.93
C PHE A 59 4.93 12.77 12.30
N ASN A 60 5.97 12.49 13.10
CA ASN A 60 7.24 11.95 12.62
C ASN A 60 7.08 10.54 12.00
N ARG A 61 6.17 9.73 12.54
CA ARG A 61 5.77 8.46 11.90
C ARG A 61 5.12 8.69 10.55
N MET A 62 4.17 9.62 10.45
CA MET A 62 3.51 9.96 9.19
C MET A 62 4.48 10.54 8.16
N GLU A 63 5.36 11.46 8.56
CA GLU A 63 6.37 12.07 7.71
C GLU A 63 7.28 11.00 7.09
N ARG A 64 7.73 10.02 7.89
CA ARG A 64 8.53 8.89 7.40
C ARG A 64 7.78 8.08 6.35
N LEU A 65 6.50 7.74 6.60
CA LEU A 65 5.67 7.01 5.64
C LEU A 65 5.51 7.79 4.33
N VAL A 66 5.35 9.12 4.40
CA VAL A 66 5.25 9.97 3.21
C VAL A 66 6.58 9.98 2.44
N TYR A 67 7.73 10.08 3.13
CA TYR A 67 9.03 10.00 2.47
C TYR A 67 9.28 8.64 1.80
N GLU A 68 8.96 7.54 2.49
CA GLU A 68 9.04 6.19 1.94
C GLU A 68 8.20 6.06 0.67
N LYS A 69 6.96 6.54 0.70
CA LYS A 69 6.07 6.56 -0.49
C LYS A 69 6.57 7.47 -1.61
N ASN A 70 7.32 8.51 -1.29
CA ASN A 70 7.93 9.42 -2.26
C ASN A 70 9.27 8.94 -2.80
N THR A 71 9.79 7.79 -2.34
CA THR A 71 10.98 7.21 -2.96
C THR A 71 10.69 6.76 -4.39
N ALA A 72 11.66 6.96 -5.30
CA ALA A 72 11.52 6.55 -6.69
C ALA A 72 11.20 5.05 -6.81
N ALA A 73 11.79 4.21 -5.96
CA ALA A 73 11.50 2.77 -5.92
C ALA A 73 10.04 2.48 -5.59
N TYR A 74 9.45 3.16 -4.62
CA TYR A 74 8.03 2.99 -4.27
C TYR A 74 7.11 3.51 -5.39
N GLN A 75 7.45 4.65 -6.01
CA GLN A 75 6.68 5.21 -7.12
C GLN A 75 6.73 4.30 -8.36
N ILE A 76 7.89 3.72 -8.67
CA ILE A 76 8.06 2.73 -9.73
C ILE A 76 7.21 1.50 -9.41
N ALA A 77 7.28 0.96 -8.18
CA ALA A 77 6.48 -0.20 -7.78
C ALA A 77 4.96 0.07 -7.85
N ASP A 78 4.46 1.23 -7.42
CA ASP A 78 3.04 1.60 -7.54
C ASP A 78 2.62 1.77 -9.01
N GLN A 79 3.46 2.38 -9.85
CA GLN A 79 3.20 2.47 -11.28
C GLN A 79 3.18 1.10 -11.94
N GLU A 80 4.13 0.23 -11.62
CA GLU A 80 4.18 -1.16 -12.08
C GLU A 80 2.93 -1.94 -11.65
N GLU A 81 2.49 -1.81 -10.41
CA GLU A 81 1.25 -2.44 -9.91
C GLU A 81 0.01 -1.92 -10.66
N ARG A 82 -0.08 -0.62 -10.92
CA ARG A 82 -1.21 -0.02 -11.68
C ARG A 82 -1.20 -0.44 -13.14
N THR A 83 -0.04 -0.46 -13.77
CA THR A 83 0.11 -0.92 -15.16
C THR A 83 -0.20 -2.41 -15.29
N THR A 84 0.22 -3.21 -14.31
CA THR A 84 -0.09 -4.65 -14.23
C THR A 84 -1.60 -4.87 -14.11
N ARG A 85 -2.29 -4.18 -13.19
CA ARG A 85 -3.76 -4.26 -13.05
C ARG A 85 -4.50 -3.85 -14.32
N ARG A 86 -4.05 -2.78 -15.00
CA ARG A 86 -4.61 -2.39 -16.31
C ARG A 86 -4.39 -3.48 -17.37
N ALA A 87 -3.18 -4.02 -17.45
CA ALA A 87 -2.83 -5.07 -18.38
C ALA A 87 -3.59 -6.38 -18.11
N GLU A 88 -3.95 -6.66 -16.86
CA GLU A 88 -4.79 -7.80 -16.46
C GLU A 88 -6.25 -7.58 -16.85
N MET A 89 -6.80 -6.38 -16.61
CA MET A 89 -8.13 -6.02 -17.09
C MET A 89 -8.25 -6.13 -18.62
N ASP A 90 -7.22 -5.67 -19.35
CA ASP A 90 -7.17 -5.77 -20.81
C ASP A 90 -7.16 -7.23 -21.30
N VAL A 91 -6.62 -8.17 -20.53
CA VAL A 91 -6.66 -9.60 -20.88
C VAL A 91 -8.06 -10.15 -20.75
N ILE A 92 -8.79 -9.82 -19.69
CA ILE A 92 -10.17 -10.27 -19.53
C ILE A 92 -11.03 -9.74 -20.69
N LYS A 93 -10.80 -8.48 -21.09
CA LYS A 93 -11.46 -7.91 -22.27
C LYS A 93 -11.17 -8.72 -23.55
N LYS A 94 -9.89 -9.00 -23.82
CA LYS A 94 -9.49 -9.84 -24.97
C LYS A 94 -10.10 -11.24 -24.90
N PHE A 95 -10.20 -11.81 -23.70
CA PHE A 95 -10.82 -13.11 -23.49
C PHE A 95 -12.33 -13.10 -23.76
N VAL A 96 -13.04 -12.04 -23.37
CA VAL A 96 -14.46 -11.87 -23.69
C VAL A 96 -14.67 -11.82 -25.21
N GLU A 97 -13.85 -11.06 -25.93
CA GLU A 97 -13.87 -11.01 -27.40
C GLU A 97 -13.57 -12.39 -28.02
N TYR A 98 -12.56 -13.08 -27.49
CA TYR A 98 -12.21 -14.43 -27.90
C TYR A 98 -13.36 -15.44 -27.69
N ALA A 99 -14.03 -15.38 -26.54
CA ALA A 99 -15.18 -16.23 -26.24
C ALA A 99 -16.37 -15.94 -27.17
N ARG A 100 -16.63 -14.67 -27.49
CA ARG A 100 -17.66 -14.28 -28.49
C ARG A 100 -17.35 -14.85 -29.86
N ALA A 101 -16.09 -14.76 -30.31
CA ALA A 101 -15.66 -15.31 -31.59
C ALA A 101 -15.85 -16.83 -31.69
N GLN A 102 -15.77 -17.54 -30.56
CA GLN A 102 -16.08 -18.98 -30.47
C GLN A 102 -17.58 -19.30 -30.26
N GLY A 103 -18.46 -18.29 -30.33
CA GLY A 103 -19.91 -18.47 -30.24
C GLY A 103 -20.51 -18.37 -28.84
N SER A 104 -19.80 -17.80 -27.87
CA SER A 104 -20.39 -17.53 -26.55
C SER A 104 -21.44 -16.41 -26.61
N THR A 105 -22.68 -16.73 -26.27
CA THR A 105 -23.80 -15.78 -26.21
C THR A 105 -23.77 -14.86 -24.98
N HIS A 106 -23.06 -15.28 -23.93
CA HIS A 106 -23.04 -14.63 -22.61
C HIS A 106 -21.62 -14.26 -22.17
N ALA A 107 -20.74 -13.94 -23.13
CA ALA A 107 -19.32 -13.69 -22.87
C ALA A 107 -19.08 -12.57 -21.83
N ASP A 108 -19.94 -11.55 -21.76
CA ASP A 108 -19.80 -10.45 -20.80
C ASP A 108 -19.85 -10.90 -19.33
N HIS A 109 -20.47 -12.04 -19.04
CA HIS A 109 -20.47 -12.59 -17.68
C HIS A 109 -19.07 -12.97 -17.19
N TYR A 110 -18.09 -13.15 -18.09
CA TYR A 110 -16.73 -13.47 -17.68
C TYR A 110 -16.07 -12.36 -16.86
N TYR A 111 -16.43 -11.09 -17.04
CA TYR A 111 -15.95 -10.02 -16.15
C TYR A 111 -16.33 -10.31 -14.70
N SER A 112 -17.62 -10.49 -14.42
CA SER A 112 -18.10 -10.75 -13.06
C SER A 112 -17.68 -12.13 -12.54
N ASN A 113 -17.58 -13.14 -13.41
CA ASN A 113 -17.19 -14.49 -13.02
C ASN A 113 -15.74 -14.51 -12.51
N TYR A 114 -14.81 -13.87 -13.20
CA TYR A 114 -13.42 -13.81 -12.75
C TYR A 114 -13.26 -13.00 -11.46
N THR A 115 -13.97 -11.87 -11.31
CA THR A 115 -13.97 -11.12 -10.04
C THR A 115 -14.47 -11.98 -8.87
N ARG A 116 -15.61 -12.67 -9.05
CA ARG A 116 -16.15 -13.56 -8.01
C ARG A 116 -15.23 -14.73 -7.72
N LEU A 117 -14.60 -15.28 -8.76
CA LEU A 117 -13.66 -16.39 -8.62
C LEU A 117 -12.43 -15.97 -7.82
N ALA A 118 -11.88 -14.79 -8.11
CA ALA A 118 -10.75 -14.23 -7.39
C ALA A 118 -11.07 -13.94 -5.92
N TYR A 119 -12.23 -13.32 -5.66
CA TYR A 119 -12.67 -13.04 -4.29
C TYR A 119 -12.91 -14.33 -3.49
N LYS A 120 -13.52 -15.33 -4.13
CA LYS A 120 -13.74 -16.65 -3.53
C LYS A 120 -12.43 -17.37 -3.22
N SER A 121 -11.39 -17.24 -4.05
CA SER A 121 -10.11 -17.92 -3.80
C SER A 121 -9.37 -17.34 -2.60
N VAL A 122 -9.47 -16.03 -2.36
CA VAL A 122 -8.81 -15.36 -1.21
C VAL A 122 -9.69 -15.21 0.03
N GLY A 123 -10.95 -15.64 -0.05
CA GLY A 123 -11.89 -15.62 1.08
C GLY A 123 -12.40 -14.23 1.45
N ILE A 124 -12.55 -13.32 0.48
CA ILE A 124 -13.10 -11.97 0.70
C ILE A 124 -14.45 -11.80 -0.01
N THR A 125 -15.26 -10.88 0.47
CA THR A 125 -16.51 -10.43 -0.17
C THR A 125 -16.42 -9.00 -0.67
N ASP A 126 -15.61 -8.18 0.02
CA ASP A 126 -15.30 -6.80 -0.35
C ASP A 126 -13.80 -6.54 -0.17
N LYS A 127 -13.21 -5.86 -1.16
CA LYS A 127 -11.82 -5.42 -1.15
C LYS A 127 -11.56 -4.36 -0.08
N THR A 128 -12.55 -3.55 0.28
CA THR A 128 -12.38 -2.43 1.24
C THR A 128 -12.19 -2.91 2.68
N THR A 129 -12.69 -4.09 3.01
CA THR A 129 -12.60 -4.70 4.35
C THR A 129 -11.54 -5.78 4.46
N ALA A 130 -10.76 -6.02 3.40
CA ALA A 130 -9.78 -7.09 3.34
C ALA A 130 -8.54 -6.80 4.20
N ALA A 131 -7.99 -7.82 4.84
CA ALA A 131 -6.69 -7.73 5.50
C ALA A 131 -5.55 -7.56 4.48
N GLY A 132 -4.42 -6.98 4.89
CA GLY A 132 -3.28 -6.75 3.99
C GLY A 132 -2.80 -8.02 3.26
N SER A 133 -2.68 -9.14 3.97
CA SER A 133 -2.31 -10.43 3.38
C SER A 133 -3.31 -10.91 2.32
N GLN A 134 -4.60 -10.67 2.52
CA GLN A 134 -5.63 -11.05 1.56
C GLN A 134 -5.57 -10.19 0.29
N LEU A 135 -5.09 -8.95 0.37
CA LEU A 135 -4.85 -8.09 -0.79
C LEU A 135 -3.64 -8.53 -1.59
N ASP A 136 -2.58 -9.00 -0.92
CA ASP A 136 -1.40 -9.58 -1.57
C ASP A 136 -1.77 -10.88 -2.32
N ASP A 137 -2.51 -11.76 -1.65
CA ASP A 137 -3.04 -12.98 -2.26
C ASP A 137 -3.96 -12.68 -3.45
N LEU A 138 -4.76 -11.61 -3.37
CA LEU A 138 -5.66 -11.19 -4.45
C LEU A 138 -4.87 -10.76 -5.69
N SER A 139 -3.77 -10.01 -5.52
CA SER A 139 -2.89 -9.61 -6.61
C SER A 139 -2.29 -10.83 -7.33
N LEU A 140 -1.82 -11.82 -6.57
CA LEU A 140 -1.29 -13.05 -7.12
C LEU A 140 -2.34 -13.85 -7.91
N VAL A 141 -3.56 -13.91 -7.39
CA VAL A 141 -4.71 -14.54 -8.04
C VAL A 141 -5.10 -13.84 -9.34
N GLU A 142 -5.19 -12.51 -9.35
CA GLU A 142 -5.49 -11.70 -10.54
C GLU A 142 -4.42 -11.93 -11.63
N HIS A 143 -3.15 -11.99 -11.24
CA HIS A 143 -2.04 -12.30 -12.13
C HIS A 143 -2.13 -13.71 -12.73
N LEU A 144 -2.44 -14.72 -11.91
CA LEU A 144 -2.57 -16.11 -12.36
C LEU A 144 -3.72 -16.27 -13.36
N ILE A 145 -4.85 -15.60 -13.13
CA ILE A 145 -5.98 -15.57 -14.07
C ILE A 145 -5.52 -15.01 -15.41
N ALA A 146 -4.89 -13.82 -15.41
CA ALA A 146 -4.45 -13.19 -16.64
C ALA A 146 -3.42 -14.05 -17.40
N HIS A 147 -2.48 -14.68 -16.70
CA HIS A 147 -1.51 -15.60 -17.31
C HIS A 147 -2.19 -16.81 -17.96
N THR A 148 -3.12 -17.46 -17.25
CA THR A 148 -3.84 -18.65 -17.74
C THR A 148 -4.71 -18.30 -18.96
N LEU A 149 -5.36 -17.13 -18.94
CA LEU A 149 -6.10 -16.61 -20.08
C LEU A 149 -5.21 -16.38 -21.30
N ARG A 150 -4.08 -15.65 -21.13
CA ARG A 150 -3.14 -15.36 -22.22
C ARG A 150 -2.60 -16.64 -22.86
N THR A 151 -2.10 -17.57 -22.05
CA THR A 151 -1.54 -18.85 -22.52
C THR A 151 -2.60 -19.73 -23.16
N GLY A 152 -3.82 -19.75 -22.61
CA GLY A 152 -4.96 -20.45 -23.18
C GLY A 152 -5.37 -19.96 -24.56
N MET A 153 -5.53 -18.65 -24.70
CA MET A 153 -5.89 -18.02 -25.99
C MET A 153 -4.79 -18.19 -27.03
N ALA A 154 -3.51 -18.04 -26.64
CA ALA A 154 -2.37 -18.24 -27.53
C ALA A 154 -2.28 -19.68 -28.06
N ALA A 155 -2.67 -20.67 -27.25
CA ALA A 155 -2.76 -22.06 -27.65
C ALA A 155 -4.05 -22.41 -28.44
N GLY A 156 -4.94 -21.45 -28.70
CA GLY A 156 -6.18 -21.68 -29.44
C GLY A 156 -7.20 -22.56 -28.72
N ARG A 157 -7.10 -22.70 -27.39
CA ARG A 157 -7.98 -23.59 -26.60
C ARG A 157 -9.42 -23.09 -26.56
N ASN A 158 -10.38 -23.98 -26.33
CA ASN A 158 -11.77 -23.56 -26.17
C ASN A 158 -11.93 -22.64 -24.95
N TYR A 159 -12.72 -21.57 -25.08
CA TYR A 159 -12.89 -20.60 -23.99
C TYR A 159 -13.41 -21.21 -22.69
N LYS A 160 -14.23 -22.28 -22.77
CA LYS A 160 -14.74 -23.00 -21.59
C LYS A 160 -13.63 -23.76 -20.87
N ASP A 161 -12.73 -24.39 -21.63
CA ASP A 161 -11.61 -25.14 -21.08
C ASP A 161 -10.61 -24.20 -20.40
N ILE A 162 -10.36 -23.03 -20.99
CA ILE A 162 -9.51 -21.99 -20.39
C ILE A 162 -10.11 -21.51 -19.07
N TYR A 163 -11.43 -21.27 -19.02
CA TYR A 163 -12.10 -20.89 -17.78
C TYR A 163 -11.98 -21.99 -16.70
N GLN A 164 -12.16 -23.25 -17.08
CA GLN A 164 -12.05 -24.37 -16.16
C GLN A 164 -10.61 -24.56 -15.66
N ASP A 165 -9.60 -24.35 -16.51
CA ASP A 165 -8.17 -24.35 -16.15
C ASP A 165 -7.88 -23.26 -15.10
N CYS A 166 -8.37 -22.03 -15.30
CA CYS A 166 -8.27 -20.96 -14.29
C CYS A 166 -8.86 -21.39 -12.95
N LYS A 167 -10.09 -21.94 -12.97
CA LYS A 167 -10.78 -22.37 -11.75
C LYS A 167 -10.00 -23.45 -11.01
N ASN A 168 -9.53 -24.48 -11.72
CA ASN A 168 -8.78 -25.58 -11.12
C ASN A 168 -7.46 -25.10 -10.50
N ARG A 169 -6.74 -24.20 -11.18
CA ARG A 169 -5.47 -23.62 -10.67
C ARG A 169 -5.68 -22.81 -9.40
N LEU A 170 -6.75 -22.02 -9.34
CA LEU A 170 -7.09 -21.23 -8.15
C LEU A 170 -7.55 -22.11 -6.98
N GLU A 171 -8.30 -23.17 -7.26
CA GLU A 171 -8.66 -24.15 -6.24
C GLU A 171 -7.41 -24.83 -5.68
N ALA A 172 -6.46 -25.26 -6.53
CA ALA A 172 -5.19 -25.85 -6.11
C ALA A 172 -4.34 -24.90 -5.27
N MET A 173 -4.26 -23.62 -5.66
CA MET A 173 -3.55 -22.58 -4.88
C MET A 173 -4.13 -22.44 -3.47
N ARG A 174 -5.46 -22.44 -3.34
CA ARG A 174 -6.14 -22.37 -2.04
C ARG A 174 -5.81 -23.56 -1.14
N TYR A 175 -5.69 -24.76 -1.72
CA TYR A 175 -5.32 -25.96 -0.93
C TYR A 175 -3.92 -25.85 -0.32
N ILE A 176 -2.96 -25.27 -1.05
CA ILE A 176 -1.57 -25.12 -0.57
C ILE A 176 -1.50 -24.13 0.61
N GLN A 177 -2.27 -23.03 0.55
CA GLN A 177 -2.29 -22.02 1.60
C GLN A 177 -2.95 -22.48 2.91
N CYS A 178 -3.86 -23.47 2.88
CA CYS A 178 -4.47 -24.04 4.08
C CYS A 178 -3.61 -25.11 4.77
N THR A 179 -2.58 -25.63 4.10
CA THR A 179 -1.72 -26.71 4.60
C THR A 179 -0.35 -26.24 5.12
N ALA A 180 -0.04 -24.95 4.97
CA ALA A 180 1.19 -24.30 5.43
C ALA A 180 0.92 -23.45 6.67
#